data_AF-A0A6H2TYX8-F1
#
_entry.id   AF-A0A6H2TYX8-F1
#
_cell.length_a   1.000
_cell.length_b   1.000
_cell.length_c   1.000
_cell.angle_alpha   90.00
_cell.angle_beta   90.00
_cell.angle_gamma   90.00
#
_symmetry.space_group_name_H-M   'P 1'
#
loop_
_entity.id
_entity.type
_entity.pdbx_description
1 polymer ?
#
loop_
_entity_poly.entity_id
_entity_poly.type
_entity_poly.pdbx_seq_one_letter_code
_entity_poly.pdbx_strand_id
1 'polypeptide(L)'
;PGVFDSLTQLTILYLSDNQLTALPAGVFERLANLQQLHLGGNQLSALPVGVFDKLTQLTHLGLNGNQLKSVHRGAFDNLKSLTHIYLFNNPWDCACSDILYLSGWLAQHAGKVQGQAVCSGTNTPVRAVTEASTSPSKCP
;
A
#
# COMPACT_ATOMS: atom_id res chain seq x y z
N PRO A 1 -22.17 2.50 11.94
CA PRO A 1 -22.02 2.59 10.47
C PRO A 1 -20.70 3.29 10.12
N GLY A 2 -19.87 2.67 9.28
CA GLY A 2 -18.68 3.28 8.71
C GLY A 2 -19.03 4.40 7.72
N VAL A 3 -18.12 5.36 7.58
CA VAL A 3 -18.34 6.60 6.79
C VAL A 3 -18.68 6.34 5.30
N PHE A 4 -18.27 5.20 4.76
CA PHE A 4 -18.52 4.82 3.36
C PHE A 4 -19.46 3.62 3.20
N ASP A 5 -20.04 3.09 4.29
CA ASP A 5 -20.78 1.82 4.26
C ASP A 5 -21.97 1.82 3.30
N SER A 6 -22.63 2.96 3.13
CA SER A 6 -23.79 3.12 2.23
C SER A 6 -23.40 3.43 0.79
N LEU A 7 -22.13 3.70 0.49
CA LEU A 7 -21.66 4.09 -0.84
C LEU A 7 -21.31 2.86 -1.70
N THR A 8 -22.18 1.86 -1.72
CA THR A 8 -21.90 0.55 -2.37
C THR A 8 -21.69 0.65 -3.88
N GLN A 9 -22.16 1.73 -4.52
CA GLN A 9 -21.98 2.01 -5.95
C GLN A 9 -20.74 2.87 -6.26
N LEU A 10 -19.95 3.23 -5.24
CA LEU A 10 -18.77 4.09 -5.44
C LEU A 10 -17.71 3.34 -6.25
N THR A 11 -17.27 3.95 -7.35
CA THR A 11 -16.23 3.41 -8.24
C THR A 11 -14.89 4.12 -8.10
N ILE A 12 -14.89 5.38 -7.69
CA ILE A 12 -13.68 6.20 -7.55
C ILE A 12 -13.74 6.94 -6.21
N LEU A 13 -12.68 6.83 -5.42
CA LEU A 13 -12.53 7.55 -4.16
C LEU A 13 -11.20 8.31 -4.15
N TYR A 14 -11.30 9.64 -4.14
CA TYR A 14 -10.17 10.55 -3.97
C TYR A 14 -10.07 11.01 -2.52
N LEU A 15 -8.96 10.68 -1.87
CA LEU A 15 -8.58 11.12 -0.52
C LEU A 15 -7.15 11.68 -0.51
N SER A 16 -6.56 11.94 -1.68
CA SER A 16 -5.20 12.46 -1.82
C SER A 16 -5.05 13.87 -1.25
N ASP A 17 -3.82 14.26 -0.94
CA ASP A 17 -3.43 15.61 -0.51
C ASP A 17 -4.19 16.09 0.74
N ASN A 18 -4.28 15.19 1.72
CA ASN A 18 -4.93 15.41 3.00
C ASN A 18 -3.94 15.18 4.16
N GLN A 19 -4.45 15.20 5.39
CA GLN A 19 -3.66 15.01 6.62
C GLN A 19 -4.01 13.71 7.33
N LEU A 20 -4.43 12.68 6.59
CA LEU A 20 -4.79 11.39 7.18
C LEU A 20 -3.54 10.72 7.78
N THR A 21 -3.55 10.47 9.08
CA THR A 21 -2.47 9.79 9.80
C THR A 21 -2.73 8.30 9.96
N ALA A 22 -3.99 7.88 9.89
CA ALA A 22 -4.42 6.49 9.98
C ALA A 22 -5.71 6.25 9.20
N LEU A 23 -5.98 4.98 8.89
CA LEU A 23 -7.24 4.50 8.35
C LEU A 23 -7.95 3.64 9.41
N PRO A 24 -9.27 3.80 9.63
CA PRO A 24 -10.02 2.86 10.44
C PRO A 24 -9.99 1.45 9.82
N ALA A 25 -9.94 0.42 10.67
CA ALA A 25 -10.07 -0.96 10.21
C ALA A 25 -11.41 -1.14 9.48
N GLY A 26 -11.37 -1.84 8.35
CA GLY A 26 -12.57 -2.14 7.55
C GLY A 26 -13.21 -0.94 6.84
N VAL A 27 -12.58 0.24 6.81
CA VAL A 27 -13.17 1.48 6.25
C VAL A 27 -13.63 1.35 4.79
N PHE A 28 -13.07 0.42 4.02
CA PHE A 28 -13.43 0.17 2.62
C PHE A 28 -14.17 -1.16 2.38
N GLU A 29 -14.55 -1.90 3.42
CA GLU A 29 -15.10 -3.27 3.29
C GLU A 29 -16.37 -3.36 2.45
N ARG A 30 -17.20 -2.31 2.46
CA ARG A 30 -18.47 -2.26 1.72
C ARG A 30 -18.33 -1.75 0.28
N LEU A 31 -17.13 -1.31 -0.12
CA LEU A 31 -16.87 -0.70 -1.43
C LEU A 31 -16.47 -1.73 -2.49
N ALA A 32 -17.28 -2.79 -2.65
CA ALA A 32 -16.97 -3.90 -3.54
C ALA A 32 -16.87 -3.52 -5.04
N ASN A 33 -17.43 -2.36 -5.43
CA ASN A 33 -17.37 -1.82 -6.79
C ASN A 33 -16.25 -0.79 -7.00
N LEU A 34 -15.41 -0.56 -6.00
CA LEU A 34 -14.35 0.45 -6.09
C LEU A 34 -13.28 0.01 -7.10
N GLN A 35 -13.02 0.88 -8.06
CA GLN A 35 -12.04 0.69 -9.12
C GLN A 35 -10.79 1.55 -8.92
N GLN A 36 -10.92 2.72 -8.28
CA GLN A 36 -9.79 3.61 -8.02
C GLN A 36 -9.83 4.14 -6.59
N LEU A 37 -8.71 3.99 -5.89
CA LEU A 37 -8.50 4.51 -4.55
C LEU A 37 -7.22 5.33 -4.51
N HIS A 38 -7.35 6.63 -4.24
CA HIS A 38 -6.23 7.55 -4.22
C HIS A 38 -6.04 8.09 -2.80
N LEU A 39 -4.96 7.67 -2.14
CA LEU A 39 -4.56 8.03 -0.77
C LEU A 39 -3.20 8.75 -0.76
N GLY A 40 -2.70 9.20 -1.91
CA GLY A 40 -1.36 9.79 -2.02
C GLY A 40 -1.28 11.17 -1.36
N GLY A 41 -0.11 11.59 -0.90
CA GLY A 41 0.06 12.90 -0.25
C GLY A 41 -0.66 12.99 1.10
N ASN A 42 -0.58 11.94 1.91
CA ASN A 42 -1.11 11.90 3.27
C ASN A 42 0.02 11.63 4.28
N GLN A 43 -0.32 11.31 5.53
CA GLN A 43 0.63 11.06 6.62
C GLN A 43 0.48 9.64 7.19
N LEU A 44 0.02 8.69 6.37
CA LEU A 44 -0.22 7.32 6.81
C LEU A 44 1.11 6.64 7.18
N SER A 45 1.24 6.25 8.45
CA SER A 45 2.42 5.54 8.96
C SER A 45 2.28 4.02 8.93
N ALA A 46 1.04 3.52 8.87
CA ALA A 46 0.71 2.11 8.76
C ALA A 46 -0.65 1.94 8.04
N LEU A 47 -0.89 0.73 7.54
CA LEU A 47 -2.17 0.32 6.96
C LEU A 47 -2.78 -0.77 7.84
N PRO A 48 -4.08 -0.72 8.16
CA PRO A 48 -4.72 -1.81 8.87
C PRO A 48 -4.62 -3.14 8.10
N VAL A 49 -4.48 -4.25 8.83
CA VAL A 49 -4.51 -5.59 8.23
C VAL A 49 -5.81 -5.79 7.45
N GLY A 50 -5.71 -6.26 6.21
CA GLY A 50 -6.87 -6.56 5.36
C GLY A 50 -7.66 -5.36 4.85
N VAL A 51 -7.17 -4.13 5.02
CA VAL A 51 -7.89 -2.90 4.63
C VAL A 51 -8.31 -2.87 3.14
N PHE A 52 -7.67 -3.67 2.29
CA PHE A 52 -7.96 -3.76 0.86
C PHE A 52 -8.60 -5.09 0.43
N ASP A 53 -8.89 -6.02 1.34
CA ASP A 53 -9.26 -7.40 1.01
C ASP A 53 -10.55 -7.53 0.20
N LYS A 54 -11.48 -6.58 0.37
CA LYS A 54 -12.77 -6.56 -0.36
C LYS A 54 -12.70 -5.83 -1.69
N LEU A 55 -11.59 -5.18 -2.02
CA LEU A 55 -11.44 -4.33 -3.20
C LEU A 55 -10.96 -5.14 -4.42
N THR A 56 -11.66 -6.23 -4.74
CA THR A 56 -11.27 -7.16 -5.81
C THR A 56 -11.39 -6.56 -7.22
N GLN A 57 -12.18 -5.49 -7.38
CA GLN A 57 -12.34 -4.73 -8.62
C GLN A 57 -11.36 -3.54 -8.74
N LEU A 58 -10.49 -3.33 -7.76
CA LEU A 58 -9.58 -2.19 -7.75
C LEU A 58 -8.54 -2.33 -8.87
N THR A 59 -8.45 -1.30 -9.72
CA THR A 59 -7.51 -1.19 -10.83
C THR A 59 -6.37 -0.22 -10.52
N HIS A 60 -6.65 0.84 -9.75
CA HIS A 60 -5.69 1.87 -9.37
C HIS A 60 -5.63 2.05 -7.85
N LEU A 61 -4.42 1.99 -7.30
CA LEU A 61 -4.14 2.26 -5.88
C LEU A 61 -3.00 3.26 -5.74
N GLY A 62 -3.31 4.46 -5.23
CA GLY A 62 -2.33 5.49 -4.90
C GLY A 62 -1.99 5.48 -3.42
N LEU A 63 -0.74 5.18 -3.05
CA LEU A 63 -0.21 5.26 -1.69
C LEU A 63 1.07 6.12 -1.60
N ASN A 64 1.47 6.74 -2.71
CA ASN A 64 2.69 7.54 -2.81
C ASN A 64 2.64 8.80 -1.92
N GLY A 65 3.79 9.26 -1.41
CA GLY A 65 3.82 10.46 -0.56
C GLY A 65 3.11 10.24 0.78
N ASN A 66 3.42 9.13 1.46
CA ASN A 66 2.97 8.82 2.82
C ASN A 66 4.19 8.54 3.72
N GLN A 67 3.96 8.04 4.94
CA GLN A 67 5.01 7.73 5.92
C GLN A 67 5.15 6.21 6.14
N LEU A 68 4.80 5.41 5.14
CA LEU A 68 4.83 3.95 5.24
C LEU A 68 6.28 3.43 5.25
N LYS A 69 6.60 2.62 6.25
CA LYS A 69 7.90 1.93 6.37
C LYS A 69 7.83 0.49 5.87
N SER A 70 6.67 -0.14 5.96
CA SER A 70 6.38 -1.49 5.49
C SER A 70 4.87 -1.61 5.22
N VAL A 71 4.44 -2.76 4.70
CA VAL A 71 3.02 -3.14 4.64
C VAL A 71 2.89 -4.56 5.17
N HIS A 72 1.73 -4.89 5.74
CA HIS A 72 1.50 -6.23 6.24
C HIS A 72 1.59 -7.28 5.12
N ARG A 73 2.04 -8.48 5.49
CA ARG A 73 2.04 -9.63 4.60
C ARG A 73 0.64 -9.85 4.05
N GLY A 74 0.55 -9.94 2.73
CA GLY A 74 -0.70 -10.18 2.01
C GLY A 74 -1.54 -8.95 1.71
N ALA A 75 -1.08 -7.74 2.05
CA ALA A 75 -1.85 -6.49 1.89
C ALA A 75 -2.43 -6.26 0.48
N PHE A 76 -1.81 -6.83 -0.56
CA PHE A 76 -2.22 -6.67 -1.96
C PHE A 76 -2.72 -7.97 -2.62
N ASP A 77 -2.80 -9.08 -1.87
CA ASP A 77 -3.03 -10.40 -2.45
C ASP A 77 -4.41 -10.54 -3.10
N ASN A 78 -5.41 -9.82 -2.57
CA ASN A 78 -6.78 -9.83 -3.08
C ASN A 78 -7.04 -8.81 -4.20
N LEU A 79 -6.07 -7.95 -4.54
CA LEU A 79 -6.19 -6.94 -5.59
C LEU A 79 -5.98 -7.54 -6.99
N LYS A 80 -6.85 -8.50 -7.37
CA LYS A 80 -6.70 -9.29 -8.60
C LYS A 80 -6.78 -8.46 -9.88
N SER A 81 -7.60 -7.40 -9.86
CA SER A 81 -7.81 -6.50 -11.00
C SER A 81 -6.78 -5.35 -11.09
N LEU A 82 -5.81 -5.30 -10.17
CA LEU A 82 -4.90 -4.17 -10.07
C LEU A 82 -4.00 -4.07 -11.30
N THR A 83 -3.92 -2.87 -11.88
CA THR A 83 -3.07 -2.56 -13.04
C THR A 83 -2.07 -1.46 -12.73
N HIS A 84 -2.39 -0.54 -11.81
CA HIS A 84 -1.54 0.59 -11.45
C HIS A 84 -1.45 0.71 -9.93
N ILE A 85 -0.22 0.72 -9.41
CA ILE A 85 0.05 1.00 -8.00
C ILE A 85 1.18 2.02 -7.86
N TYR A 86 0.97 3.04 -7.04
CA TYR A 86 1.92 4.12 -6.80
C TYR A 86 2.40 4.04 -5.35
N LEU A 87 3.70 3.74 -5.16
CA LEU A 87 4.32 3.50 -3.84
C LEU A 87 5.58 4.35 -3.58
N PHE A 88 5.99 5.16 -4.55
CA PHE A 88 7.14 6.04 -4.44
C PHE A 88 6.92 7.12 -3.35
N ASN A 89 7.98 7.79 -2.91
CA ASN A 89 7.93 8.78 -1.83
C ASN A 89 7.30 8.24 -0.54
N ASN A 90 7.76 7.07 -0.09
CA ASN A 90 7.51 6.53 1.24
C ASN A 90 8.86 6.13 1.85
N PRO A 91 9.07 6.31 3.17
CA PRO A 91 10.32 5.96 3.84
C PRO A 91 10.44 4.46 4.12
N TRP A 92 10.45 3.63 3.06
CA TRP A 92 10.50 2.17 3.17
C TRP A 92 11.72 1.70 3.97
N ASP A 93 11.47 0.98 5.08
CA ASP A 93 12.51 0.43 5.94
C ASP A 93 12.94 -0.93 5.40
N CYS A 94 14.01 -0.91 4.62
CA CYS A 94 14.57 -2.12 4.02
C CYS A 94 15.55 -2.86 4.93
N ALA A 95 15.80 -2.38 6.15
CA ALA A 95 16.63 -3.09 7.12
C ALA A 95 15.81 -4.09 7.94
N CYS A 96 14.55 -3.76 8.22
CA CYS A 96 13.57 -4.64 8.85
C CYS A 96 13.08 -5.75 7.89
N SER A 97 12.88 -6.97 8.40
CA SER A 97 12.39 -8.11 7.60
C SER A 97 10.93 -8.00 7.15
N ASP A 98 10.12 -7.11 7.74
CA ASP A 98 8.73 -6.89 7.32
C ASP A 98 8.62 -6.38 5.87
N ILE A 99 9.71 -5.81 5.34
CA ILE A 99 9.78 -5.37 3.95
C ILE A 99 9.70 -6.51 2.94
N LEU A 100 10.00 -7.75 3.35
CA LEU A 100 10.19 -8.87 2.43
C LEU A 100 8.94 -9.19 1.61
N TYR A 101 7.75 -9.05 2.21
CA TYR A 101 6.51 -9.17 1.46
C TYR A 101 6.43 -8.14 0.34
N LEU A 102 6.68 -6.86 0.65
CA LEU A 102 6.63 -5.78 -0.33
C LEU A 102 7.68 -5.97 -1.42
N SER A 103 8.93 -6.28 -1.05
CA SER A 103 10.02 -6.55 -1.99
C SER A 103 9.64 -7.65 -2.99
N GLY A 104 9.20 -8.81 -2.48
CA GLY A 104 8.80 -9.94 -3.31
C GLY A 104 7.60 -9.62 -4.20
N TRP A 105 6.59 -8.94 -3.65
CA TRP A 105 5.42 -8.55 -4.42
C TRP A 105 5.79 -7.59 -5.56
N LEU A 106 6.64 -6.59 -5.31
CA LEU A 106 7.11 -5.64 -6.33
C LEU A 106 7.96 -6.31 -7.41
N ALA A 107 8.78 -7.30 -7.04
CA ALA A 107 9.58 -8.07 -8.00
C ALA A 107 8.69 -8.89 -8.95
N GLN A 108 7.62 -9.50 -8.42
CA GLN A 108 6.68 -10.31 -9.21
C GLN A 108 5.72 -9.47 -10.06
N HIS A 109 5.41 -8.24 -9.63
CA HIS A 109 4.39 -7.39 -10.25
C HIS A 109 4.96 -6.10 -10.86
N ALA A 110 6.23 -6.11 -11.29
CA ALA A 110 6.95 -4.92 -11.76
C ALA A 110 6.20 -4.13 -12.85
N GLY A 111 5.44 -4.80 -13.74
CA GLY A 111 4.65 -4.14 -14.78
C GLY A 111 3.45 -3.32 -14.29
N LYS A 112 3.04 -3.48 -13.02
CA LYS A 112 1.93 -2.72 -12.41
C LYS A 112 2.42 -1.48 -11.65
N VAL A 113 3.70 -1.46 -11.26
CA VAL A 113 4.27 -0.46 -10.37
C VAL A 113 4.57 0.81 -11.14
N GLN A 114 4.00 1.92 -10.68
CA GLN A 114 4.18 3.24 -11.25
C GLN A 114 5.21 4.02 -10.43
N GLY A 115 6.28 4.45 -11.09
CA GLY A 115 7.46 5.03 -10.41
C GLY A 115 8.31 3.97 -9.70
N GLN A 116 9.25 4.41 -8.86
CA GLN A 116 10.14 3.51 -8.13
C GLN A 116 10.01 3.73 -6.62
N ALA A 117 9.59 2.68 -5.91
CA ALA A 117 9.73 2.60 -4.46
C ALA A 117 11.20 2.31 -4.12
N VAL A 118 11.82 3.18 -3.32
CA VAL A 118 13.21 3.06 -2.90
C VAL A 118 13.32 3.01 -1.38
N CYS A 119 14.34 2.32 -0.90
CA CYS A 119 14.67 2.18 0.51
C CYS A 119 15.12 3.52 1.11
N SER A 120 14.63 3.80 2.31
CA SER A 120 15.05 4.98 3.07
C SER A 120 16.56 4.96 3.34
N GLY A 121 17.23 6.08 3.10
CA GLY A 121 18.66 6.27 3.35
C GLY A 121 19.61 5.72 2.27
N THR A 122 19.23 4.69 1.51
CA THR A 122 20.11 4.09 0.48
C THR A 122 19.67 4.38 -0.95
N ASN A 123 18.40 4.78 -1.16
CA ASN A 123 17.77 4.90 -2.47
C ASN A 123 17.81 3.62 -3.33
N THR A 124 18.10 2.47 -2.73
CA THR A 124 18.07 1.18 -3.44
C THR A 124 16.62 0.80 -3.75
N PRO A 125 16.29 0.25 -4.93
CA PRO A 125 14.94 -0.17 -5.24
C PRO A 125 14.44 -1.23 -4.23
N VAL A 126 13.26 -1.04 -3.66
CA VAL A 126 12.69 -1.99 -2.66
C VAL A 126 12.57 -3.40 -3.24
N ARG A 127 12.22 -3.53 -4.52
CA ARG A 127 12.13 -4.82 -5.25
C ARG A 127 13.45 -5.61 -5.36
N ALA A 128 14.58 -4.99 -5.02
CA ALA A 128 15.90 -5.62 -5.05
C ALA A 128 16.37 -6.08 -3.66
N VAL A 129 15.58 -5.83 -2.62
CA VAL A 129 15.90 -6.23 -1.24
C VAL A 129 15.72 -7.75 -1.10
N THR A 130 16.72 -8.41 -0.50
CA THR A 130 16.71 -9.85 -0.26
C THR A 130 16.75 -10.15 1.24
N GLU A 131 16.38 -11.38 1.63
CA GLU A 131 16.40 -11.81 3.03
C GLU A 131 17.75 -11.57 3.71
N ALA A 132 18.86 -11.81 3.00
CA ALA A 132 20.23 -11.61 3.50
C ALA A 132 20.55 -10.16 3.88
N SER A 133 19.86 -9.17 3.29
CA SER A 133 20.03 -7.74 3.61
C SER A 133 19.13 -7.25 4.76
N THR A 134 18.20 -8.08 5.24
CA THR A 134 17.21 -7.72 6.25
C THR A 134 17.44 -8.45 7.57
N SER A 135 16.84 -7.97 8.66
CA SER A 135 16.81 -8.72 9.92
C SER A 135 15.58 -8.38 10.77
N PRO A 136 14.93 -9.38 11.42
CA PRO A 136 13.84 -9.13 12.37
C PRO A 136 14.25 -8.27 13.56
N SER A 137 15.52 -8.33 13.98
CA SER A 137 16.02 -7.52 15.11
C SER A 137 16.15 -6.02 14.79
N LYS A 138 16.00 -5.64 13.52
CA LYS A 138 16.00 -4.25 13.05
C LYS A 138 14.59 -3.70 12.82
N CYS A 139 13.56 -4.49 13.14
CA CYS A 139 12.17 -4.04 13.09
C CYS A 139 11.80 -3.28 14.38
N PRO A 140 10.91 -2.27 14.28
CA PRO A 140 10.41 -1.51 15.42
C PRO A 140 9.53 -2.34 16.36
#